data_AF-A0A395MCB1-F1
#
_entry.id   AF-A0A395MCB1-F1
#
_cell.length_a   1.000
_cell.length_b   1.000
_cell.length_c   1.000
_cell.angle_alpha   90.00
_cell.angle_beta   90.00
_cell.angle_gamma   90.00
#
_symmetry.space_group_name_H-M   'P 1'
#
loop_
_entity.id
_entity.type
_entity.pdbx_description
1 polymer ?
#
loop_
_entity_poly.entity_id
_entity_poly.type
_entity_poly.pdbx_seq_one_letter_code
_entity_poly.pdbx_strand_id
1 'polypeptide(L)'
;MASLTTSPTKSALDPKVLLMSYLKQLQSKPLRTKMATQGSLSALTEIIASYFAYQRPGYGPMITSRVPQMAFYGACIAAPLQHFLMTLAQKQLPGKILLQQLVTMFIFFPIQNTVYLSSMAIIAGARTKEQVQGAVKAGLVPMTKAMCAMHPILITIAKVLVPMEYWPVFFSLIGFSLSTFFNTLAKMRRAAAENAEKKEN
;
A
#
# COMPACT_ATOMS: atom_id res chain seq x y z
N MET A 1 -11.69 -30.54 -49.71
CA MET A 1 -12.63 -30.43 -48.59
C MET A 1 -11.90 -29.84 -47.39
N ALA A 2 -12.45 -28.76 -46.85
CA ALA A 2 -12.18 -28.06 -45.58
C ALA A 2 -10.75 -28.09 -44.98
N SER A 3 -10.03 -26.99 -45.17
CA SER A 3 -8.93 -26.55 -44.30
C SER A 3 -9.46 -26.25 -42.90
N LEU A 4 -9.01 -27.02 -41.91
CA LEU A 4 -9.27 -26.76 -40.49
C LEU A 4 -8.36 -25.62 -40.03
N THR A 5 -8.84 -24.38 -40.19
CA THR A 5 -8.27 -23.22 -39.50
C THR A 5 -8.58 -23.34 -38.00
N THR A 6 -7.67 -23.94 -37.25
CA THR A 6 -7.69 -23.88 -35.78
C THR A 6 -7.37 -22.45 -35.35
N SER A 7 -8.42 -21.68 -35.05
CA SER A 7 -8.29 -20.37 -34.40
C SER A 7 -7.61 -20.57 -33.03
N PRO A 8 -6.56 -19.81 -32.67
CA PRO A 8 -5.91 -19.98 -31.39
C PRO A 8 -6.87 -19.48 -30.30
N THR A 9 -7.37 -20.42 -29.51
CA THR A 9 -8.12 -20.12 -28.29
C THR A 9 -7.18 -19.34 -27.36
N LYS A 10 -7.25 -18.02 -27.39
CA LYS A 10 -6.55 -17.14 -26.44
C LYS A 10 -6.99 -17.56 -25.04
N SER A 11 -6.11 -18.23 -24.31
CA SER A 11 -6.37 -18.63 -22.93
C SER A 11 -6.74 -17.38 -22.13
N ALA A 12 -7.88 -17.42 -21.44
CA ALA A 12 -8.36 -16.33 -20.58
C ALA A 12 -7.37 -15.99 -19.43
N LEU A 13 -6.33 -16.81 -19.24
CA LEU A 13 -5.27 -16.65 -18.24
C LEU A 13 -3.92 -16.19 -18.81
N ASP A 14 -3.82 -15.72 -20.07
CA ASP A 14 -2.59 -15.08 -20.55
C ASP A 14 -2.26 -13.85 -19.67
N PRO A 15 -1.09 -13.79 -18.99
CA PRO A 15 -0.71 -12.67 -18.13
C PRO A 15 -0.81 -11.31 -18.83
N LYS A 16 -0.51 -11.26 -20.14
CA LYS A 16 -0.63 -10.02 -20.93
C LYS A 16 -2.08 -9.58 -21.06
N VAL A 17 -3.01 -10.52 -21.28
CA VAL A 17 -4.45 -10.25 -21.40
C VAL A 17 -5.02 -9.82 -20.05
N LEU A 18 -4.60 -10.43 -18.95
CA LEU A 18 -4.99 -10.05 -17.59
C LEU A 18 -4.51 -8.64 -17.24
N LEU A 19 -3.24 -8.33 -17.54
CA LEU A 19 -2.67 -7.00 -17.32
C LEU A 19 -3.41 -5.93 -18.13
N MET A 20 -3.65 -6.18 -19.42
CA MET A 20 -4.41 -5.26 -20.27
C MET A 20 -5.84 -5.06 -19.77
N SER A 21 -6.50 -6.13 -19.31
CA SER A 21 -7.84 -6.04 -18.73
C SER A 21 -7.85 -5.23 -17.43
N TYR A 22 -6.83 -5.40 -16.58
CA TYR A 22 -6.63 -4.60 -15.39
C TYR A 22 -6.41 -3.12 -15.72
N LEU A 23 -5.52 -2.80 -16.67
CA LEU A 23 -5.28 -1.42 -17.11
C LEU A 23 -6.54 -0.76 -17.68
N LYS A 24 -7.32 -1.51 -18.47
CA LYS A 24 -8.62 -1.04 -18.96
C LYS A 24 -9.58 -0.72 -17.82
N GLN A 25 -9.64 -1.55 -16.78
CA GLN A 25 -10.45 -1.24 -15.59
C GLN A 25 -9.90 -0.04 -14.81
N LEU A 26 -8.58 0.12 -14.78
CA LEU A 26 -7.94 1.23 -14.09
C LEU A 26 -8.22 2.58 -14.79
N GLN A 27 -8.32 2.59 -16.12
CA GLN A 27 -8.71 3.78 -16.88
C GLN A 27 -10.21 4.06 -16.82
N SER A 28 -11.05 3.02 -16.95
CA SER A 28 -12.51 3.19 -17.00
C SER A 28 -13.17 3.42 -15.64
N LYS A 29 -12.65 2.80 -14.57
CA LYS A 29 -13.19 2.86 -13.20
C LYS A 29 -12.05 3.06 -12.19
N PRO A 30 -11.30 4.17 -12.26
CA PRO A 30 -10.02 4.35 -11.56
C PRO A 30 -10.13 4.20 -10.04
N LEU A 31 -11.15 4.78 -9.42
CA LEU A 31 -11.32 4.70 -7.97
C LEU A 31 -11.60 3.25 -7.52
N ARG A 32 -12.59 2.58 -8.13
CA ARG A 32 -12.98 1.20 -7.76
C ARG A 32 -11.81 0.24 -7.90
N THR A 33 -11.08 0.32 -9.01
CA THR A 33 -9.92 -0.54 -9.27
C THR A 33 -8.82 -0.29 -8.24
N LYS A 34 -8.50 0.98 -7.93
CA LYS A 34 -7.52 1.33 -6.88
C LYS A 34 -7.94 0.83 -5.50
N MET A 35 -9.22 0.93 -5.14
CA MET A 35 -9.74 0.42 -3.87
C MET A 35 -9.57 -1.10 -3.77
N ALA A 36 -9.95 -1.84 -4.82
CA ALA A 36 -9.81 -3.30 -4.84
C ALA A 36 -8.33 -3.74 -4.77
N THR A 37 -7.46 -3.09 -5.56
CA THR A 37 -6.02 -3.34 -5.55
C THR A 37 -5.43 -3.08 -4.17
N GLN A 38 -5.67 -1.89 -3.60
CA GLN A 38 -5.07 -1.51 -2.33
C GLN A 38 -5.60 -2.33 -1.16
N GLY A 39 -6.90 -2.66 -1.14
CA GLY A 39 -7.45 -3.57 -0.13
C GLY A 39 -6.79 -4.94 -0.17
N SER A 40 -6.63 -5.51 -1.37
CA SER A 40 -5.98 -6.81 -1.55
C SER A 40 -4.52 -6.79 -1.11
N LEU A 41 -3.76 -5.76 -1.51
CA LEU A 41 -2.36 -5.59 -1.14
C LEU A 41 -2.17 -5.35 0.36
N SER A 42 -3.06 -4.61 1.02
CA SER A 42 -3.02 -4.43 2.48
C SER A 42 -3.32 -5.72 3.23
N ALA A 43 -4.28 -6.53 2.75
CA ALA A 43 -4.55 -7.85 3.32
C ALA A 43 -3.33 -8.77 3.20
N LEU A 44 -2.73 -8.82 2.01
CA LEU A 44 -1.51 -9.58 1.73
C LEU A 44 -0.34 -9.11 2.59
N THR A 45 -0.19 -7.80 2.77
CA THR A 45 0.82 -7.19 3.64
C THR A 45 0.72 -7.75 5.06
N GLU A 46 -0.49 -7.78 5.64
CA GLU A 46 -0.71 -8.29 7.00
C GLU A 46 -0.44 -9.79 7.11
N ILE A 47 -0.82 -10.58 6.10
CA ILE A 47 -0.57 -12.03 6.05
C ILE A 47 0.94 -12.29 6.04
N ILE A 48 1.66 -11.65 5.10
CA ILE A 48 3.10 -11.85 4.92
C ILE A 48 3.87 -11.34 6.14
N ALA A 49 3.52 -10.15 6.64
CA ALA A 49 4.18 -9.57 7.81
C ALA A 49 3.97 -10.43 9.07
N SER A 50 2.78 -11.00 9.26
CA SER A 50 2.52 -11.91 10.37
C SER A 50 3.29 -13.22 10.23
N TYR A 51 3.39 -13.76 9.01
CA TYR A 51 4.18 -14.95 8.74
C TYR A 51 5.65 -14.75 9.12
N PHE A 52 6.27 -13.66 8.66
CA PHE A 52 7.68 -13.39 8.95
C PHE A 52 7.94 -12.98 10.40
N ALA A 53 7.01 -12.30 11.07
CA ALA A 53 7.24 -11.81 12.42
C ALA A 53 7.09 -12.89 13.50
N TYR A 54 6.20 -13.87 13.32
CA TYR A 54 5.86 -14.83 14.38
C TYR A 54 6.48 -16.23 14.21
N GLN A 55 7.15 -16.52 13.09
CA GLN A 55 7.91 -17.76 12.78
C GLN A 55 7.70 -18.90 13.79
N ARG A 56 6.50 -19.51 13.80
CA ARG A 56 6.25 -20.70 14.63
C ARG A 56 6.55 -21.93 13.78
N PRO A 57 7.44 -22.85 14.21
CA PRO A 57 7.61 -24.12 13.52
C PRO A 57 6.25 -24.84 13.46
N GLY A 58 5.78 -25.13 12.24
CA GLY A 58 4.55 -25.91 12.00
C GLY A 58 3.25 -25.13 11.75
N TYR A 59 3.22 -23.80 11.84
CA TYR A 59 2.00 -23.01 11.57
C TYR A 59 2.22 -22.02 10.40
N GLY A 60 1.40 -22.16 9.35
CA GLY A 60 1.41 -21.32 8.16
C GLY A 60 0.98 -19.86 8.40
N PRO A 61 0.88 -19.04 7.33
CA PRO A 61 0.47 -17.64 7.42
C PRO A 61 -0.82 -17.47 8.24
N MET A 62 -0.72 -16.74 9.36
CA MET A 62 -1.82 -16.59 10.29
C MET A 62 -2.85 -15.58 9.74
N ILE A 63 -3.95 -16.09 9.21
CA ILE A 63 -5.12 -15.25 8.89
C ILE A 63 -5.75 -14.86 10.23
N THR A 64 -5.46 -13.63 10.67
CA THR A 64 -6.00 -13.07 11.91
C THR A 64 -7.19 -12.15 11.61
N SER A 65 -7.91 -11.74 12.67
CA SER A 65 -8.94 -10.70 12.58
C SER A 65 -8.42 -9.35 12.07
N ARG A 66 -7.09 -9.14 12.03
CA ARG A 66 -6.47 -7.95 11.44
C ARG A 66 -6.45 -7.95 9.92
N VAL A 67 -6.51 -9.12 9.27
CA VAL A 67 -6.45 -9.20 7.80
C VAL A 67 -7.66 -8.50 7.15
N PRO A 68 -8.92 -8.77 7.56
CA PRO A 68 -10.08 -8.01 7.06
C PRO A 68 -10.01 -6.52 7.39
N GLN A 69 -9.47 -6.14 8.54
CA GLN A 69 -9.30 -4.73 8.93
C GLN A 69 -8.29 -4.01 8.04
N MET A 70 -7.19 -4.67 7.69
CA MET A 70 -6.18 -4.14 6.78
C MET A 70 -6.73 -4.05 5.35
N ALA A 71 -7.51 -5.04 4.92
CA ALA A 71 -8.22 -5.00 3.65
C ALA A 71 -9.15 -3.79 3.58
N PHE A 72 -9.95 -3.58 4.63
CA PHE A 72 -10.85 -2.43 4.75
C PHE A 72 -10.09 -1.11 4.77
N TYR A 73 -9.00 -1.00 5.54
CA TYR A 73 -8.15 0.19 5.54
C TYR A 73 -7.63 0.50 4.13
N GLY A 74 -7.09 -0.49 3.42
CA GLY A 74 -6.58 -0.33 2.06
C GLY A 74 -7.66 0.14 1.09
N ALA A 75 -8.82 -0.52 1.10
CA ALA A 75 -9.90 -0.28 0.16
C ALA A 75 -10.70 1.00 0.46
N CYS A 76 -11.05 1.24 1.71
CA CYS A 76 -12.03 2.27 2.09
C CYS A 76 -11.40 3.54 2.65
N ILE A 77 -10.13 3.51 3.07
CA ILE A 77 -9.45 4.65 3.68
C ILE A 77 -8.28 5.11 2.81
N ALA A 78 -7.29 4.25 2.62
CA ALA A 78 -6.03 4.62 1.97
C ALA A 78 -6.21 4.96 0.48
N ALA A 79 -6.84 4.08 -0.29
CA ALA A 79 -7.02 4.29 -1.73
C ALA A 79 -7.92 5.50 -2.06
N PRO A 80 -9.08 5.71 -1.39
CA PRO A 80 -9.91 6.89 -1.63
C PRO A 80 -9.20 8.19 -1.27
N LEU A 81 -8.48 8.23 -0.14
CA LEU A 81 -7.70 9.41 0.27
C LEU A 81 -6.63 9.75 -0.77
N GLN A 82 -5.84 8.75 -1.19
CA GLN A 82 -4.80 8.94 -2.19
C GLN A 82 -5.39 9.40 -3.54
N HIS A 83 -6.50 8.81 -3.96
CA HIS A 83 -7.17 9.20 -5.21
C HIS A 83 -7.69 10.63 -5.15
N PHE A 84 -8.30 11.03 -4.03
CA PHE A 84 -8.83 12.37 -3.82
C PHE A 84 -7.72 13.42 -3.82
N LEU A 85 -6.66 13.23 -3.02
CA LEU A 85 -5.52 14.16 -2.96
C LEU A 85 -4.88 14.33 -4.32
N MET A 86 -4.63 13.24 -5.06
CA MET A 86 -4.03 13.32 -6.39
C MET A 86 -4.95 14.05 -7.38
N THR A 87 -6.25 13.77 -7.35
CA THR A 87 -7.22 14.46 -8.22
C THR A 87 -7.29 15.95 -7.90
N LEU A 88 -7.22 16.32 -6.62
CA LEU A 88 -7.19 17.71 -6.18
C LEU A 88 -5.94 18.43 -6.69
N ALA A 89 -4.75 17.84 -6.54
CA ALA A 89 -3.51 18.41 -7.09
C ALA A 89 -3.59 18.61 -8.60
N GLN A 90 -4.08 17.61 -9.35
CA GLN A 90 -4.18 17.68 -10.80
C GLN A 90 -5.16 18.77 -11.26
N LYS A 91 -6.28 18.96 -10.56
CA LYS A 91 -7.27 20.00 -10.87
C LYS A 91 -6.80 21.40 -10.50
N GLN A 92 -6.17 21.56 -9.34
CA GLN A 92 -5.78 22.89 -8.83
C GLN A 92 -4.45 23.38 -9.42
N LEU A 93 -3.57 22.48 -9.87
CA LEU A 93 -2.24 22.81 -10.37
C LEU A 93 -1.98 22.23 -11.77
N PRO A 94 -2.85 22.49 -12.78
CA PRO A 94 -2.70 21.91 -14.11
C PRO A 94 -1.35 22.31 -14.74
N GLY A 95 -0.61 21.33 -15.27
CA GLY A 95 0.70 21.53 -15.91
C GLY A 95 1.86 21.89 -14.98
N LYS A 96 1.62 22.19 -13.69
CA LYS A 96 2.65 22.61 -12.72
C LYS A 96 3.29 21.41 -12.00
N ILE A 97 3.99 20.55 -12.74
CA ILE A 97 4.52 19.27 -12.23
C ILE A 97 5.42 19.44 -11.00
N LEU A 98 6.33 20.43 -11.01
CA LEU A 98 7.23 20.69 -9.87
C LEU A 98 6.43 21.10 -8.61
N LEU A 99 5.42 21.93 -8.77
CA LEU A 99 4.60 22.38 -7.65
C LEU A 99 3.72 21.24 -7.10
N GLN A 100 3.18 20.37 -7.97
CA GLN A 100 2.48 19.16 -7.54
C GLN A 100 3.39 18.25 -6.72
N GLN A 101 4.65 18.13 -7.10
CA GLN A 101 5.65 17.34 -6.37
C GLN A 101 5.95 17.93 -4.99
N LEU A 102 6.12 19.25 -4.89
CA LEU A 102 6.33 19.94 -3.61
C LEU A 102 5.11 19.80 -2.69
N VAL A 103 3.90 20.00 -3.22
CA VAL A 103 2.65 19.79 -2.48
C VAL A 103 2.53 18.34 -2.00
N THR A 104 2.94 17.37 -2.82
CA THR A 104 2.94 15.96 -2.42
C THR A 104 3.84 15.73 -1.21
N MET A 105 5.06 16.28 -1.23
CA MET A 105 6.03 16.12 -0.14
C MET A 105 5.61 16.83 1.15
N PHE A 106 5.15 18.08 1.05
CA PHE A 106 4.92 18.93 2.22
C PHE A 106 3.50 18.87 2.76
N ILE A 107 2.53 18.41 1.97
CA ILE A 107 1.11 18.40 2.36
C ILE A 107 0.56 16.97 2.32
N PHE A 108 0.73 16.25 1.21
CA PHE A 108 0.07 14.96 1.05
C PHE A 108 0.70 13.88 1.93
N PHE A 109 2.03 13.80 2.01
CA PHE A 109 2.69 12.83 2.88
C PHE A 109 2.33 13.01 4.37
N PRO A 110 2.36 14.22 4.96
CA PRO A 110 1.89 14.42 6.33
C PRO A 110 0.44 13.95 6.56
N ILE A 111 -0.47 14.28 5.64
CA ILE A 111 -1.88 13.87 5.75
C ILE A 111 -2.00 12.34 5.70
N GLN A 112 -1.38 11.72 4.70
CA GLN A 112 -1.43 10.27 4.52
C GLN A 112 -0.80 9.53 5.70
N ASN A 113 0.36 9.98 6.18
CA ASN A 113 1.05 9.38 7.31
C ASN A 113 0.25 9.53 8.60
N THR A 114 -0.41 10.67 8.80
CA THR A 114 -1.29 10.88 9.97
C THR A 114 -2.46 9.90 9.95
N VAL A 115 -3.15 9.76 8.81
CA VAL A 115 -4.27 8.83 8.66
C VAL A 115 -3.82 7.38 8.80
N TYR A 116 -2.67 7.03 8.21
CA TYR A 116 -2.07 5.70 8.34
C TYR A 116 -1.74 5.39 9.79
N LEU A 117 -0.95 6.22 10.48
CA LEU A 117 -0.55 5.98 11.87
C LEU A 117 -1.75 5.93 12.81
N SER A 118 -2.75 6.78 12.60
CA SER A 118 -3.98 6.75 13.37
C SER A 118 -4.74 5.44 13.17
N SER A 119 -4.88 5.00 11.91
CA SER A 119 -5.55 3.75 11.57
C SER A 119 -4.80 2.53 12.12
N MET A 120 -3.47 2.52 12.01
CA MET A 120 -2.63 1.44 12.56
C MET A 120 -2.70 1.37 14.08
N ALA A 121 -2.78 2.51 14.77
CA ALA A 121 -2.97 2.54 16.22
C ALA A 121 -4.31 1.90 16.62
N ILE A 122 -5.40 2.25 15.93
CA ILE A 122 -6.74 1.70 16.19
C ILE A 122 -6.78 0.19 15.93
N ILE A 123 -6.23 -0.27 14.79
CA ILE A 123 -6.13 -1.69 14.42
C ILE A 123 -5.26 -2.46 15.41
N ALA A 124 -4.20 -1.83 15.94
CA ALA A 124 -3.35 -2.44 16.96
C ALA A 124 -4.06 -2.58 18.31
N GLY A 125 -5.10 -1.80 18.57
CA GLY A 125 -5.88 -1.88 19.81
C GLY A 125 -6.07 -0.56 20.56
N ALA A 126 -5.57 0.57 20.05
CA ALA A 126 -5.78 1.87 20.69
C ALA A 126 -7.28 2.18 20.81
N ARG A 127 -7.70 2.66 21.97
CA ARG A 127 -9.10 3.01 22.29
C ARG A 127 -9.26 4.46 22.74
N THR A 128 -8.19 5.14 23.13
CA THR A 128 -8.24 6.55 23.55
C THR A 128 -7.57 7.49 22.54
N LYS A 129 -7.94 8.77 22.58
CA LYS A 129 -7.37 9.79 21.70
C LYS A 129 -5.88 9.98 21.97
N GLU A 130 -5.47 9.88 23.22
CA GLU A 130 -4.10 10.07 23.68
C GLU A 130 -3.17 8.98 23.13
N GLN A 131 -3.64 7.73 23.10
CA GLN A 131 -2.91 6.61 22.50
C GLN A 131 -2.70 6.82 20.99
N VAL A 132 -3.74 7.25 20.28
CA VAL A 132 -3.66 7.54 18.85
C VAL A 132 -2.74 8.73 18.58
N GLN A 133 -2.88 9.82 19.33
CA GLN A 133 -2.01 10.99 19.21
C GLN A 133 -0.55 10.67 19.55
N GLY A 134 -0.31 9.83 20.55
CA GLY A 134 1.02 9.34 20.90
C GLY A 134 1.67 8.61 19.73
N ALA A 135 0.93 7.68 19.11
CA ALA A 135 1.40 6.95 17.93
C ALA A 135 1.70 7.89 16.73
N VAL A 136 0.81 8.85 16.45
CA VAL A 136 1.01 9.83 15.39
C VAL A 136 2.23 10.70 15.68
N LYS A 137 2.36 11.29 16.87
CA LYS A 137 3.50 12.14 17.26
C LYS A 137 4.83 11.39 17.16
N ALA A 138 4.86 10.13 17.59
CA ALA A 138 6.06 9.31 17.52
C ALA A 138 6.46 8.94 16.08
N GLY A 139 5.48 8.68 15.20
CA GLY A 139 5.73 8.16 13.86
C GLY A 139 5.76 9.20 12.74
N LEU A 140 5.09 10.35 12.88
CA LEU A 140 4.78 11.23 11.74
C LEU A 140 6.03 11.82 11.11
N VAL A 141 6.90 12.43 11.92
CA VAL A 141 8.14 13.06 11.43
C VAL A 141 9.09 12.04 10.79
N PRO A 142 9.48 10.93 11.46
CA PRO A 142 10.40 9.97 10.85
C PRO A 142 9.82 9.34 9.58
N MET A 143 8.52 9.01 9.57
CA MET A 143 7.87 8.44 8.39
C MET A 143 7.82 9.44 7.23
N THR A 144 7.48 10.71 7.50
CA THR A 144 7.43 11.75 6.47
C THR A 144 8.80 12.05 5.90
N LYS A 145 9.84 12.15 6.75
CA LYS A 145 11.23 12.32 6.28
C LYS A 145 11.67 11.18 5.37
N ALA A 146 11.37 9.94 5.75
CA ALA A 146 11.68 8.77 4.92
C ALA A 146 10.95 8.80 3.57
N MET A 147 9.64 9.11 3.55
CA MET A 147 8.89 9.23 2.29
C MET A 147 9.42 10.37 1.42
N CYS A 148 9.77 11.52 1.99
CA CYS A 148 10.37 12.62 1.25
C CYS A 148 11.73 12.22 0.63
N ALA A 149 12.55 11.45 1.33
CA ALA A 149 13.82 10.97 0.78
C ALA A 149 13.63 9.94 -0.34
N MET A 150 12.67 9.02 -0.20
CA MET A 150 12.42 7.96 -1.18
C MET A 150 11.69 8.45 -2.42
N HIS A 151 10.80 9.43 -2.29
CA HIS A 151 9.95 9.92 -3.38
C HIS A 151 10.71 10.38 -4.64
N PRO A 152 11.77 11.21 -4.59
CA PRO A 152 12.50 11.64 -5.78
C PRO A 152 13.22 10.47 -6.45
N ILE A 153 13.65 9.47 -5.69
CA ILE A 153 14.31 8.27 -6.21
C ILE A 153 13.27 7.44 -6.99
N LEU A 154 12.13 7.15 -6.37
CA LEU A 154 11.07 6.33 -6.97
C LEU A 154 10.48 6.97 -8.23
N ILE A 155 10.25 8.29 -8.22
CA ILE A 155 9.73 8.97 -9.41
C ILE A 155 10.75 9.03 -10.54
N THR A 156 12.05 9.13 -10.22
CA THR A 156 13.11 9.11 -11.23
C THR A 156 13.20 7.73 -11.88
N ILE A 157 13.17 6.67 -11.08
CA ILE A 157 13.12 5.29 -11.57
C ILE A 157 11.88 5.08 -12.46
N ALA A 158 10.70 5.53 -12.01
CA ALA A 158 9.47 5.41 -12.80
C ALA A 158 9.58 6.12 -14.16
N LYS A 159 10.16 7.32 -14.20
CA LYS A 159 10.34 8.09 -15.44
C LYS A 159 11.32 7.44 -16.42
N VAL A 160 12.37 6.81 -15.94
CA VAL A 160 13.42 6.23 -16.79
C VAL A 160 13.06 4.81 -17.25
N LEU A 161 12.40 4.02 -16.40
CA LEU A 161 12.21 2.58 -16.63
C LEU A 161 10.76 2.16 -16.94
N VAL A 162 9.75 2.99 -16.65
CA VAL A 162 8.35 2.57 -16.67
C VAL A 162 7.51 3.47 -17.57
N PRO A 163 6.84 2.93 -18.60
CA PRO A 163 5.88 3.72 -19.39
C PRO A 163 4.74 4.24 -18.52
N MET A 164 4.22 5.43 -18.81
CA MET A 164 3.29 6.16 -17.94
C MET A 164 2.01 5.36 -17.60
N GLU A 165 1.56 4.50 -18.50
CA GLU A 165 0.36 3.68 -18.33
C GLU A 165 0.51 2.68 -17.18
N TYR A 166 1.74 2.23 -16.91
CA TYR A 166 2.06 1.24 -15.87
C TYR A 166 2.45 1.87 -14.54
N TRP A 167 2.58 3.20 -14.45
CA TRP A 167 2.96 3.89 -13.21
C TRP A 167 2.10 3.50 -12.01
N PRO A 168 0.75 3.42 -12.12
CA PRO A 168 -0.07 3.02 -10.99
C PRO A 168 0.25 1.60 -10.50
N VAL A 169 0.55 0.66 -11.40
CA VAL A 169 0.95 -0.71 -11.05
C VAL A 169 2.29 -0.69 -10.35
N PHE A 170 3.27 0.02 -10.91
CA PHE A 170 4.61 0.17 -10.35
C PHE A 170 4.56 0.72 -8.92
N PHE A 171 3.86 1.84 -8.69
CA PHE A 171 3.77 2.44 -7.36
C PHE A 171 2.97 1.59 -6.37
N SER A 172 1.95 0.85 -6.83
CA SER A 172 1.26 -0.12 -5.97
C SER A 172 2.18 -1.27 -5.52
N LEU A 173 3.04 -1.78 -6.41
CA LEU A 173 4.01 -2.82 -6.06
C LEU A 173 5.07 -2.31 -5.09
N ILE A 174 5.65 -1.14 -5.34
CA ILE A 174 6.62 -0.53 -4.41
C ILE A 174 5.97 -0.25 -3.06
N GLY A 175 4.76 0.32 -3.05
CA GLY A 175 3.99 0.58 -1.85
C GLY A 175 3.73 -0.69 -1.05
N PHE A 176 3.34 -1.77 -1.72
CA PHE A 176 3.17 -3.09 -1.10
C PHE A 176 4.46 -3.64 -0.49
N SER A 177 5.58 -3.60 -1.22
CA SER A 177 6.88 -4.08 -0.74
C SER A 177 7.36 -3.32 0.49
N LEU A 178 7.30 -1.98 0.45
CA LEU A 178 7.69 -1.14 1.58
C LEU A 178 6.75 -1.35 2.77
N SER A 179 5.43 -1.44 2.54
CA SER A 179 4.46 -1.67 3.60
C SER A 179 4.69 -3.02 4.28
N THR A 180 4.94 -4.07 3.50
CA THR A 180 5.27 -5.40 4.02
C THR A 180 6.55 -5.37 4.84
N PHE A 181 7.60 -4.72 4.35
CA PHE A 181 8.86 -4.59 5.09
C PHE A 181 8.67 -3.88 6.44
N PHE A 182 8.07 -2.68 6.45
CA PHE A 182 7.87 -1.92 7.69
C PHE A 182 6.90 -2.59 8.66
N ASN A 183 5.84 -3.21 8.16
CA ASN A 183 4.87 -3.92 8.99
C ASN A 183 5.52 -5.16 9.64
N THR A 184 6.34 -5.90 8.88
CA THR A 184 7.13 -7.03 9.40
C THR A 184 8.08 -6.57 10.50
N LEU A 185 8.89 -5.53 10.25
CA LEU A 185 9.83 -4.99 11.25
C LEU A 185 9.11 -4.54 12.53
N ALA A 186 7.99 -3.85 12.40
CA ALA A 186 7.21 -3.39 13.55
C ALA A 186 6.68 -4.58 14.38
N LYS A 187 6.18 -5.63 13.73
CA LYS A 187 5.71 -6.84 14.41
C LYS A 187 6.85 -7.64 15.05
N MET A 188 7.98 -7.77 14.38
CA MET A 188 9.18 -8.43 14.94
C MET A 188 9.65 -7.74 16.22
N ARG A 189 9.69 -6.40 16.23
CA ARG A 189 10.06 -5.63 17.44
C ARG A 189 9.09 -5.85 18.59
N ARG A 190 7.78 -5.92 18.31
CA ARG A 190 6.77 -6.23 19.33
C ARG A 190 6.90 -7.65 19.87
N ALA A 191 7.05 -8.64 19.00
CA ALA A 191 7.24 -10.03 19.41
C ALA A 191 8.52 -10.20 20.25
N ALA A 192 9.61 -9.49 19.90
CA ALA A 192 10.84 -9.49 20.69
C ALA A 192 10.63 -8.88 22.09
N ALA A 193 9.90 -7.76 22.20
CA ALA A 193 9.57 -7.14 23.49
C ALA A 193 8.70 -8.07 24.37
N GLU A 194 7.64 -8.66 23.81
CA GLU A 194 6.79 -9.63 24.51
C GLU A 194 7.57 -10.86 25.01
N ASN A 195 8.55 -11.32 24.24
CA ASN A 195 9.40 -12.44 24.64
C ASN A 195 10.43 -12.05 25.71
N ALA A 196 10.86 -10.79 25.76
CA ALA A 196 11.75 -10.30 26.81
C ALA A 196 11.02 -10.21 28.16
N GLU A 197 9.81 -9.64 28.18
CA GLU A 197 8.97 -9.55 29.38
C GLU A 197 8.63 -10.93 29.97
N LYS A 198 8.45 -11.95 29.13
CA LYS A 198 8.20 -13.34 29.58
C LYS A 198 9.43 -14.04 30.17
N LYS A 199 10.64 -13.54 29.93
CA LYS A 199 11.87 -14.10 30.52
C LYS A 199 12.22 -13.45 31.86
N GLU A 200 11.68 -12.27 32.14
CA GLU A 200 11.88 -11.53 33.38
C GLU A 200 10.86 -11.91 34.48
N ASN A 201 9.74 -12.52 34.10
CA ASN A 201 8.73 -13.09 35.00
C ASN A 201 8.87 -14.61 35.12
#